data_AF-A0A2S9FXP7-F1
#
_entry.id   AF-A0A2S9FXP7-F1
#
_cell.length_a   1.000
_cell.length_b   1.000
_cell.length_c   1.000
_cell.angle_alpha   90.00
_cell.angle_beta   90.00
_cell.angle_gamma   90.00
#
_symmetry.space_group_name_H-M   'P 1'
#
loop_
_entity.id
_entity.type
_entity.pdbx_description
1 polymer ?
#
loop_
_entity_poly.entity_id
_entity_poly.type
_entity_poly.pdbx_seq_one_letter_code
_entity_poly.pdbx_strand_id
1 'polypeptide(L)'
;VDIEYKFGFQGNPWGELEGIANRTNFDLSTHSEHSGVDLSFYAQASDTRYVPYVIEPAAGLTRSLMAFLVDAYHEDEAPNAKGGV
;
A
#
# COMPACT_ATOMS: atom_id res chain seq x y z
N VAL A 1 -9.50 1.74 -1.36
CA VAL A 1 -9.45 2.35 -0.01
C VAL A 1 -8.01 2.61 0.30
N ASP A 2 -7.72 3.68 1.01
CA ASP A 2 -6.34 4.09 1.25
C ASP A 2 -6.00 3.85 2.72
N ILE A 3 -4.79 3.34 2.96
CA ILE A 3 -4.14 3.36 4.27
C ILE A 3 -3.33 4.63 4.34
N GLU A 4 -3.57 5.44 5.36
CA GLU A 4 -2.90 6.72 5.56
C GLU A 4 -2.10 6.74 6.86
N TYR A 5 -1.01 7.51 6.87
CA TYR A 5 -0.23 7.83 8.06
C TYR A 5 -0.28 9.32 8.33
N LYS A 6 -0.28 9.68 9.61
CA LYS A 6 -0.35 11.07 10.06
C LYS A 6 1.05 11.67 10.13
N PHE A 7 1.63 11.99 8.97
CA PHE A 7 2.96 12.61 8.85
C PHE A 7 3.10 13.98 9.52
N GLY A 8 1.99 14.68 9.79
CA GLY A 8 2.03 16.02 10.39
C GLY A 8 2.37 17.13 9.42
N PHE A 9 2.11 16.95 8.12
CA PHE A 9 2.30 18.02 7.13
C PHE A 9 1.43 19.25 7.44
N GLN A 10 1.89 20.41 7.01
CA GLN A 10 1.18 21.67 7.20
C GLN A 10 -0.15 21.66 6.41
N GLY A 11 -1.26 21.96 7.08
CA GLY A 11 -2.60 22.02 6.48
C GLY A 11 -3.36 20.69 6.52
N ASN A 12 -2.81 19.63 5.90
CA ASN A 12 -3.37 18.27 6.01
C ASN A 12 -2.35 17.34 6.68
N PRO A 13 -2.59 16.84 7.90
CA PRO A 13 -1.62 16.02 8.60
C PRO A 13 -1.50 14.59 8.05
N TRP A 14 -2.40 14.15 7.17
CA TRP A 14 -2.45 12.80 6.62
C TRP A 14 -1.78 12.69 5.25
N GLY A 15 -1.15 11.55 4.99
CA GLY A 15 -0.67 11.16 3.66
C GLY A 15 -0.78 9.66 3.44
N GLU A 16 -1.01 9.27 2.19
CA GLU A 16 -1.17 7.87 1.78
C GLU A 16 0.11 7.04 1.94
N LEU A 17 -0.04 5.79 2.38
CA LEU A 17 1.00 4.77 2.47
C LEU A 17 0.78 3.61 1.50
N GLU A 18 -0.47 3.17 1.40
CA GLU A 18 -0.86 2.03 0.59
C GLU A 18 -2.28 2.23 0.05
N GLY A 19 -2.47 1.99 -1.24
CA GLY A 19 -3.78 1.83 -1.85
C GLY A 19 -4.19 0.37 -1.86
N ILE A 20 -5.42 0.06 -1.44
CA ILE A 20 -6.06 -1.24 -1.60
C ILE A 20 -7.22 -1.11 -2.59
N ALA A 21 -7.05 -1.67 -3.77
CA ALA A 21 -8.03 -1.61 -4.85
C ALA A 21 -8.64 -2.99 -5.14
N ASN A 22 -9.98 -3.05 -5.21
CA ASN A 22 -10.67 -4.14 -5.89
C ASN A 22 -10.83 -3.74 -7.36
N ARG A 23 -10.02 -4.34 -8.23
CA ARG A 23 -9.99 -4.04 -9.67
C ARG A 23 -10.92 -4.92 -10.48
N THR A 24 -11.71 -5.76 -9.80
CA THR A 24 -12.58 -6.76 -10.41
C THR A 24 -11.79 -7.63 -11.40
N ASN A 25 -12.31 -7.94 -12.57
CA ASN A 25 -11.67 -8.85 -13.52
C ASN A 25 -10.98 -8.17 -14.71
N PHE A 26 -10.89 -6.83 -14.73
CA PHE A 26 -10.39 -6.08 -15.90
C PHE A 26 -8.98 -6.52 -16.29
N ASP A 27 -8.05 -6.55 -15.33
CA ASP A 27 -6.63 -6.80 -15.59
C ASP A 27 -6.36 -8.15 -16.27
N LEU A 28 -6.94 -9.22 -15.73
CA LEU A 28 -6.77 -10.56 -16.28
C LEU A 28 -7.53 -10.75 -17.60
N SER A 29 -8.68 -10.09 -17.77
CA SER A 29 -9.45 -10.16 -19.02
C SER A 29 -8.66 -9.51 -20.17
N THR A 30 -8.13 -8.31 -19.94
CA THR A 30 -7.29 -7.59 -20.92
C THR A 30 -6.00 -8.36 -21.23
N HIS A 31 -5.33 -8.92 -20.21
CA HIS A 31 -4.16 -9.76 -20.44
C HIS A 31 -4.48 -11.02 -21.25
N SER A 32 -5.60 -11.69 -20.98
CA SER A 32 -6.03 -12.87 -21.73
C SER A 32 -6.32 -12.54 -23.18
N GLU A 33 -7.05 -11.44 -23.45
CA GLU A 33 -7.36 -10.97 -24.80
C GLU A 33 -6.11 -10.68 -25.64
N HIS A 34 -5.12 -9.99 -25.08
CA HIS A 34 -3.93 -9.59 -25.83
C HIS A 34 -2.83 -10.66 -25.89
N SER A 35 -2.78 -11.58 -24.92
CA SER A 35 -1.79 -12.67 -24.92
C SER A 35 -2.28 -13.92 -25.63
N GLY A 36 -3.60 -14.12 -25.77
CA GLY A 36 -4.20 -15.35 -26.27
C GLY A 36 -4.15 -16.52 -25.29
N VAL A 37 -3.64 -16.31 -24.07
CA VAL A 37 -3.58 -17.33 -23.01
C VAL A 37 -4.85 -17.25 -22.16
N ASP A 38 -5.52 -18.38 -21.95
CA ASP A 38 -6.68 -18.46 -21.04
C ASP A 38 -6.20 -18.33 -19.58
N LEU A 39 -6.59 -17.22 -18.94
CA LEU A 39 -6.30 -16.93 -17.54
C LEU A 39 -7.50 -17.20 -16.62
N SER A 40 -8.54 -17.89 -17.11
CA SER A 40 -9.67 -18.32 -16.28
C SER A 40 -9.28 -19.41 -15.30
N PHE A 41 -9.87 -19.36 -14.10
CA PHE A 41 -9.75 -20.40 -13.10
C PHE A 41 -10.95 -21.33 -13.16
N TYR A 42 -10.71 -22.64 -13.06
CA TYR A 42 -11.75 -23.65 -12.93
C TYR A 42 -11.90 -24.07 -11.46
N ALA A 43 -13.02 -23.70 -10.85
CA ALA A 43 -13.34 -24.07 -9.48
C ALA A 43 -14.05 -25.42 -9.44
N GLN A 44 -13.35 -26.47 -9.00
CA GLN A 44 -13.91 -27.83 -8.95
C GLN A 44 -15.10 -27.94 -7.98
N ALA A 45 -15.10 -27.17 -6.90
CA ALA A 45 -16.17 -27.21 -5.89
C ALA A 45 -17.54 -26.78 -6.43
N SER A 46 -17.55 -25.89 -7.42
CA SER A 46 -18.76 -25.37 -8.06
C SER A 46 -18.94 -25.82 -9.51
N ASP A 47 -17.98 -26.57 -10.06
CA ASP A 47 -17.92 -26.97 -11.48
C ASP A 47 -18.08 -25.79 -12.46
N THR A 48 -17.42 -24.66 -12.15
CA THR A 48 -17.53 -23.43 -12.95
C THR A 48 -16.17 -22.84 -13.30
N ARG A 49 -16.10 -22.18 -14.47
CA ARG A 49 -14.96 -21.33 -14.85
C ARG A 49 -15.31 -19.86 -14.66
N TYR A 50 -14.37 -19.08 -14.16
CA TYR A 50 -14.49 -17.63 -14.06
C TYR A 50 -13.12 -16.96 -14.17
N VAL A 51 -13.10 -15.68 -14.56
CA VAL A 51 -11.91 -14.84 -14.45
C VAL A 51 -11.87 -14.29 -13.02
N PRO A 52 -10.84 -14.60 -12.22
CA PRO A 52 -10.80 -14.18 -10.83
C PRO A 52 -10.66 -12.66 -10.73
N TYR A 53 -11.14 -12.11 -9.61
CA TYR A 53 -10.96 -10.70 -9.32
C TYR A 53 -9.53 -10.42 -8.85
N VAL A 54 -8.99 -9.29 -9.28
CA VAL A 54 -7.72 -8.75 -8.83
C VAL A 54 -7.96 -7.83 -7.65
N ILE A 55 -7.39 -8.20 -6.52
CA ILE A 55 -7.23 -7.33 -5.36
C ILE A 55 -5.78 -6.86 -5.37
N GLU A 56 -5.58 -5.55 -5.43
CA GLU A 56 -4.28 -4.91 -5.53
C GLU A 56 -4.01 -4.09 -4.26
N PRO A 57 -3.27 -4.64 -3.29
CA PRO A 57 -2.56 -3.87 -2.29
C PRO A 57 -1.25 -3.32 -2.90
N ALA A 58 -1.09 -2.01 -2.92
CA ALA A 58 0.06 -1.33 -3.49
C ALA A 58 0.65 -0.34 -2.48
N ALA A 59 1.77 -0.74 -1.86
CA ALA A 59 2.46 0.06 -0.84
C ALA A 59 3.71 0.75 -1.38
N GLY A 60 3.89 2.02 -1.02
CA GLY A 60 5.08 2.79 -1.38
C GLY A 60 6.23 2.62 -0.38
N LEU A 61 7.24 1.82 -0.71
CA LEU A 61 8.40 1.56 0.18
C LEU A 61 9.04 2.83 0.76
N THR A 62 9.22 3.86 -0.07
CA THR A 62 9.81 5.14 0.35
C THR A 62 8.94 5.86 1.38
N ARG A 63 7.60 5.84 1.22
CA ARG A 63 6.68 6.46 2.18
C ARG A 63 6.62 5.68 3.49
N SER A 64 6.65 4.36 3.42
CA SER A 64 6.73 3.51 4.62
C SER A 64 8.02 3.77 5.41
N LEU A 65 9.17 3.89 4.73
CA LEU A 65 10.43 4.24 5.40
C LEU A 65 10.34 5.63 6.06
N MET A 66 9.79 6.61 5.37
CA MET A 66 9.59 7.94 5.93
C MET A 66 8.67 7.92 7.16
N ALA A 67 7.60 7.12 7.15
CA ALA A 67 6.72 6.97 8.30
C ALA A 67 7.50 6.47 9.53
N PHE A 68 8.36 5.46 9.37
CA PHE A 68 9.22 4.99 10.47
C PHE A 68 10.18 6.07 10.98
N LEU A 69 10.78 6.85 10.07
CA LEU A 69 11.70 7.93 10.47
C LEU A 69 11.00 9.04 11.23
N VAL A 70 9.79 9.43 10.79
CA VAL A 70 8.98 10.45 11.46
C VAL A 70 8.50 9.95 12.81
N ASP A 71 8.03 8.71 12.90
CA ASP A 71 7.54 8.11 14.15
C ASP A 71 8.65 7.95 15.19
N ALA A 72 9.86 7.60 14.73
CA ALA A 72 11.03 7.42 15.58
C ALA A 72 11.74 8.74 15.95
N TYR A 73 11.41 9.86 15.29
CA TYR A 73 12.05 11.14 15.58
C TYR A 73 11.63 11.65 16.96
N HIS A 74 12.63 11.85 17.83
CA HIS A 74 12.46 12.50 19.11
C HIS A 74 13.66 13.42 19.37
N GLU A 75 13.38 14.61 19.88
CA GLU A 75 14.41 15.55 20.31
C GLU A 75 14.83 15.21 21.75
N ASP A 76 16.14 15.10 21.96
CA ASP A 76 16.73 14.85 23.27
C ASP A 76 17.61 16.05 23.65
N GLU A 77 17.56 16.46 24.91
CA GLU A 77 18.38 17.54 25.45
C GLU A 77 19.67 16.95 26.02
N ALA A 78 20.79 17.15 25.33
CA ALA A 78 22.10 16.76 25.85
C ALA A 78 22.59 17.81 26.87
N PRO A 79 23.13 17.40 28.04
CA PRO A 79 23.75 18.33 28.96
C PRO A 79 24.91 19.05 28.26
N ASN A 80 24.95 20.37 28.37
CA ASN A 80 26.14 21.11 27.97
C ASN A 80 27.35 20.69 28.84
N ALA A 81 28.57 21.01 28.43
CA ALA A 81 29.79 20.66 29.16
C ALA A 81 29.87 21.21 30.60
N LYS A 82 28.88 22.01 31.04
CA LYS A 82 28.74 22.58 32.39
C LYS A 82 27.52 22.02 33.16
N GLY A 83 26.83 21.01 32.64
CA GLY A 83 25.73 20.33 33.32
C GLY A 83 24.38 21.07 33.33
N GLY A 84 24.21 22.09 32.49
CA GLY A 84 22.88 22.66 32.22
C GLY A 84 22.26 22.01 30.99
N VAL A 85 20.93 21.86 31.01
CA VAL A 85 20.12 21.80 29.78
C VAL A 85 20.03 23.19 29.18
#